data_AF-A0AB35L8V9-F1
#
_entry.id   AF-A0AB35L8V9-F1
#
_cell.length_a   1.000
_cell.length_b   1.000
_cell.length_c   1.000
_cell.angle_alpha   90.00
_cell.angle_beta   90.00
_cell.angle_gamma   90.00
#
_symmetry.space_group_name_H-M   'P 1'
#
loop_
_entity.id
_entity.type
_entity.pdbx_description
1 polymer ?
#
loop_
_entity_poly.entity_id
_entity_poly.type
_entity_poly.pdbx_seq_one_letter_code
_entity_poly.pdbx_strand_id
1 'polypeptide(L)'
;MGVHASDGSGWSSENDPYGGNDNSGKGTGPEGNGDGGNSGGGGNGSSVNFSKTPEKQAIASAMLMTIPSQIAIVEGTWGITINTTALTSPFARLAGLLESSLPMAGRLTAVGALLTPTPIALDTMDPAFREHQQQLANLVANQKLQSQTYSLTALPVSIVTDMPVKDISRQKTVPAKVVVEQVVSPEKNKVTPAMTKNPQQVNVVQAKKTGRPGVYSVEIAPGKPALQIEMTDKKPSASFKTPSYDNVKPESVIPSVTSETYQGIVDFGGDQAGEMYG
;
A
#
# COMPACT_ATOMS: atom_id res chain seq x y z
N MET A 1 -44.15 -11.04 12.42
CA MET A 1 -43.34 -10.14 11.58
C MET A 1 -43.11 -8.86 12.37
N GLY A 2 -41.86 -8.42 12.48
CA GLY A 2 -41.49 -7.24 13.24
C GLY A 2 -40.10 -7.40 13.84
N VAL A 3 -39.06 -7.43 13.00
CA VAL A 3 -37.67 -7.35 13.45
C VAL A 3 -37.31 -5.87 13.56
N HIS A 4 -37.05 -5.42 14.78
CA HIS A 4 -36.42 -4.14 15.10
C HIS A 4 -35.02 -4.11 14.48
N ALA A 5 -34.74 -3.08 13.69
CA ALA A 5 -33.40 -2.74 13.25
C ALA A 5 -32.68 -2.11 14.45
N SER A 6 -31.56 -2.69 14.84
CA SER A 6 -30.67 -2.11 15.85
C SER A 6 -29.78 -1.05 15.18
N ASP A 7 -29.91 0.13 15.72
CA ASP A 7 -29.43 1.42 15.31
C ASP A 7 -28.04 1.69 15.92
N GLY A 8 -27.13 2.16 15.06
CA GLY A 8 -26.07 3.11 15.38
C GLY A 8 -25.09 2.77 16.50
N SER A 9 -24.10 1.90 16.23
CA SER A 9 -22.84 1.94 16.98
C SER A 9 -21.91 2.97 16.35
N GLY A 10 -21.75 4.07 17.08
CA GLY A 10 -20.95 5.23 16.71
C GLY A 10 -19.49 4.89 16.37
N TRP A 11 -18.99 5.62 15.39
CA TRP A 11 -17.58 5.68 15.01
C TRP A 11 -16.81 6.34 16.16
N SER A 12 -15.91 5.63 16.82
CA SER A 12 -14.98 6.20 17.80
C SER A 12 -13.69 6.64 17.10
N SER A 13 -13.28 7.88 17.33
CA SER A 13 -12.02 8.49 16.86
C SER A 13 -10.76 7.86 17.46
N GLU A 14 -10.92 6.92 18.39
CA GLU A 14 -9.83 6.30 19.16
C GLU A 14 -8.99 5.31 18.34
N ASN A 15 -9.44 4.93 17.14
CA ASN A 15 -8.70 4.04 16.24
C ASN A 15 -8.02 4.76 15.08
N ASP A 16 -7.98 6.10 15.07
CA ASP A 16 -7.28 6.85 14.03
C ASP A 16 -5.76 6.76 14.23
N PRO A 17 -5.00 6.13 13.31
CA PRO A 17 -3.57 5.88 13.50
C PRO A 17 -2.70 7.13 13.34
N TYR A 18 -3.33 8.29 13.22
CA TYR A 18 -2.68 9.58 12.96
C TYR A 18 -2.77 10.56 14.13
N GLY A 19 -3.26 10.13 15.29
CA GLY A 19 -3.33 10.98 16.49
C GLY A 19 -4.24 12.19 16.28
N GLY A 20 -5.55 12.00 16.47
CA GLY A 20 -6.49 13.12 16.51
C GLY A 20 -6.24 13.98 17.74
N ASN A 21 -5.48 15.06 17.58
CA ASN A 21 -5.33 16.09 18.60
C ASN A 21 -6.32 17.23 18.29
N ASP A 22 -7.62 16.93 18.35
CA ASP A 22 -8.67 17.93 18.23
C ASP A 22 -8.88 18.64 19.57
N ASN A 23 -7.89 19.42 19.98
CA ASN A 23 -8.07 20.35 21.09
C ASN A 23 -8.80 21.61 20.59
N SER A 24 -10.08 21.48 20.22
CA SER A 24 -10.96 22.64 20.02
C SER A 24 -12.45 22.29 20.22
N GLY A 25 -12.78 21.85 21.43
CA GLY A 25 -14.16 21.74 21.89
C GLY A 25 -14.28 22.27 23.31
N LYS A 26 -14.52 23.58 23.47
CA LYS A 26 -14.87 24.21 24.74
C LYS A 26 -16.14 23.54 25.29
N GLY A 27 -15.98 22.71 26.32
CA GLY A 27 -17.11 22.25 27.13
C GLY A 27 -17.70 23.43 27.90
N THR A 28 -18.96 23.78 27.62
CA THR A 28 -19.78 24.58 28.53
C THR A 28 -20.61 23.61 29.38
N GLY A 29 -20.10 23.27 30.55
CA GLY A 29 -20.79 22.46 31.56
C GLY A 29 -20.15 22.68 32.93
N PRO A 30 -20.93 22.77 34.02
CA PRO A 30 -20.49 23.37 35.28
C PRO A 30 -19.65 22.41 36.15
N GLU A 31 -18.63 22.99 36.76
CA GLU A 31 -18.00 22.68 38.06
C GLU A 31 -18.12 21.26 38.63
N GLY A 32 -16.97 20.59 38.77
CA GLY A 32 -16.79 19.44 39.64
C GLY A 32 -15.32 19.30 40.07
N ASN A 33 -15.05 19.65 41.34
CA ASN A 33 -13.77 19.43 42.03
C ASN A 33 -13.39 17.94 42.05
N GLY A 34 -12.10 17.65 41.87
CA GLY A 34 -11.54 16.33 42.14
C GLY A 34 -10.02 16.31 42.00
N ASP A 35 -9.32 16.43 43.13
CA ASP A 35 -7.90 16.13 43.27
C ASP A 35 -7.60 14.69 42.80
N GLY A 36 -6.55 14.51 42.00
CA GLY A 36 -6.18 13.16 41.55
C GLY A 36 -4.93 13.08 40.68
N GLY A 37 -3.77 13.02 41.35
CA GLY A 37 -2.71 12.08 40.98
C GLY A 37 -2.01 12.27 39.64
N ASN A 38 -0.86 12.93 39.69
CA ASN A 38 0.24 12.78 38.75
C ASN A 38 0.65 11.29 38.65
N SER A 39 0.17 10.59 37.61
CA SER A 39 0.76 9.35 37.13
C SER A 39 1.42 9.63 35.78
N GLY A 40 2.75 9.49 35.76
CA GLY A 40 3.52 9.46 34.52
C GLY A 40 3.00 8.32 33.65
N GLY A 41 2.19 8.66 32.66
CA GLY A 41 1.61 7.71 31.70
C GLY A 41 2.66 7.31 30.69
N GLY A 42 3.20 6.10 30.84
CA GLY A 42 3.87 5.39 29.76
C GLY A 42 2.93 5.31 28.55
N GLY A 43 3.47 5.61 27.37
CA GLY A 43 2.72 5.64 26.12
C GLY A 43 2.05 4.30 25.84
N ASN A 44 0.74 4.24 26.06
CA ASN A 44 -0.12 3.18 25.55
C ASN A 44 -0.28 3.42 24.04
N GLY A 45 0.64 2.86 23.24
CA GLY A 45 0.40 2.66 21.82
C GLY A 45 -0.70 1.61 21.69
N SER A 46 -1.93 2.03 21.41
CA SER A 46 -3.04 1.12 21.14
C SER A 46 -2.67 0.19 20.00
N SER A 47 -2.62 -1.12 20.25
CA SER A 47 -2.31 -2.10 19.22
C SER A 47 -3.36 -2.07 18.11
N VAL A 48 -2.91 -2.01 16.85
CA VAL A 48 -3.83 -2.01 15.71
C VAL A 48 -4.42 -3.40 15.56
N ASN A 49 -5.75 -3.48 15.51
CA ASN A 49 -6.44 -4.72 15.22
C ASN A 49 -6.52 -4.93 13.70
N PHE A 50 -5.59 -5.71 13.15
CA PHE A 50 -5.52 -5.96 11.70
C PHE A 50 -6.68 -6.80 11.14
N SER A 51 -7.48 -7.48 11.95
CA SER A 51 -8.68 -8.16 11.47
C SER A 51 -9.88 -7.23 11.30
N LYS A 52 -9.93 -6.14 12.08
CA LYS A 52 -10.94 -5.08 11.95
C LYS A 52 -10.53 -3.95 11.01
N THR A 53 -9.24 -3.65 10.96
CA THR A 53 -8.65 -2.59 10.11
C THR A 53 -7.49 -3.13 9.28
N PRO A 54 -7.74 -4.09 8.37
CA PRO A 54 -6.71 -4.72 7.55
C PRO A 54 -5.94 -3.73 6.67
N GLU A 55 -6.57 -2.64 6.22
CA GLU A 55 -5.95 -1.57 5.42
C GLU A 55 -4.78 -0.87 6.12
N LYS A 56 -4.68 -0.96 7.45
CA LYS A 56 -3.63 -0.32 8.24
C LYS A 56 -2.34 -1.13 8.32
N GLN A 57 -2.30 -2.33 7.75
CA GLN A 57 -1.11 -3.19 7.78
C GLN A 57 0.09 -2.50 7.13
N ALA A 58 -0.09 -1.87 5.97
CA ALA A 58 0.99 -1.25 5.21
C ALA A 58 0.52 0.01 4.47
N ILE A 59 1.49 0.84 4.07
CA ILE A 59 1.27 1.94 3.14
C ILE A 59 1.96 1.67 1.81
N ALA A 60 1.19 1.67 0.73
CA ALA A 60 1.70 1.76 -0.62
C ALA A 60 1.64 3.23 -1.05
N SER A 61 2.80 3.85 -1.22
CA SER A 61 2.90 5.21 -1.75
C SER A 61 3.59 5.18 -3.09
N ALA A 62 3.17 6.09 -3.99
CA ALA A 62 3.90 6.40 -5.21
C ALA A 62 5.36 6.84 -4.95
N MET A 63 5.80 7.03 -3.71
CA MET A 63 7.20 7.30 -3.35
C MET A 63 8.00 6.09 -2.85
N LEU A 64 7.31 4.99 -2.50
CA LEU A 64 7.90 3.80 -1.90
C LEU A 64 7.84 2.60 -2.86
N MET A 65 7.58 2.81 -4.16
CA MET A 65 7.20 1.72 -5.06
C MET A 65 8.33 0.73 -5.42
N THR A 66 9.56 0.99 -4.99
CA THR A 66 10.66 0.01 -5.04
C THR A 66 10.88 -0.70 -3.71
N ILE A 67 10.09 -0.38 -2.69
CA ILE A 67 10.13 -0.98 -1.37
C ILE A 67 8.84 -1.79 -1.23
N PRO A 68 8.91 -3.11 -1.46
CA PRO A 68 7.75 -3.96 -1.25
C PRO A 68 7.35 -3.90 0.22
N SER A 69 6.05 -3.71 0.46
CA SER A 69 5.50 -3.75 1.81
C SER A 69 5.04 -5.15 2.15
N GLN A 70 5.24 -5.56 3.40
CA GLN A 70 4.74 -6.84 3.87
C GLN A 70 3.29 -6.70 4.32
N ILE A 71 2.45 -7.62 3.89
CA ILE A 71 1.07 -7.78 4.34
C ILE A 71 0.82 -9.24 4.67
N ALA A 72 -0.14 -9.53 5.55
CA ALA A 72 -0.52 -10.89 5.88
C ALA A 72 -2.04 -11.05 5.97
N ILE A 73 -2.52 -12.23 5.61
CA ILE A 73 -3.91 -12.61 5.88
C ILE A 73 -4.01 -12.91 7.38
N VAL A 74 -4.71 -12.04 8.10
CA VAL A 74 -4.98 -12.14 9.53
C VAL A 74 -6.48 -12.34 9.69
N GLU A 75 -6.88 -13.49 10.23
CA GLU A 75 -8.28 -13.87 10.43
C GLU A 75 -9.14 -13.71 9.16
N GLY A 76 -8.58 -14.05 8.00
CA GLY A 76 -9.28 -13.97 6.71
C GLY A 76 -9.34 -12.57 6.09
N THR A 77 -8.62 -11.59 6.64
CA THR A 77 -8.56 -10.22 6.10
C THR A 77 -7.13 -9.73 5.92
N TRP A 78 -6.95 -8.82 4.99
CA TRP A 78 -5.66 -8.22 4.64
C TRP A 78 -5.90 -6.97 3.81
N GLY A 79 -4.98 -6.02 3.87
CA GLY A 79 -5.21 -4.74 3.26
C GLY A 79 -4.01 -3.81 3.30
N ILE A 80 -4.16 -2.70 2.58
CA ILE A 80 -3.17 -1.64 2.49
C ILE A 80 -3.86 -0.28 2.46
N THR A 81 -3.09 0.74 2.79
CA THR A 81 -3.43 2.13 2.53
C THR A 81 -2.65 2.58 1.29
N ILE A 82 -3.32 3.16 0.29
CA ILE A 82 -2.69 3.84 -0.84
C ILE A 82 -2.73 5.34 -0.59
N ASN A 83 -1.54 5.94 -0.48
CA ASN A 83 -1.41 7.39 -0.40
C ASN A 83 -1.28 7.99 -1.81
N THR A 84 -2.28 8.78 -2.20
CA THR A 84 -2.42 9.39 -3.53
C THR A 84 -1.75 10.75 -3.64
N THR A 85 -1.22 11.30 -2.54
CA THR A 85 -0.52 12.59 -2.53
C THR A 85 0.69 12.53 -3.46
N ALA A 86 0.60 13.24 -4.59
CA ALA A 86 1.70 13.38 -5.53
C ALA A 86 2.75 14.34 -4.95
N LEU A 87 3.75 13.82 -4.24
CA LEU A 87 5.05 14.50 -4.19
C LEU A 87 5.78 14.13 -5.48
N THR A 88 6.39 15.11 -6.14
CA THR A 88 7.09 15.01 -7.43
C THR A 88 7.74 13.63 -7.63
N SER A 89 7.09 12.79 -8.43
CA SER A 89 7.39 11.36 -8.48
C SER A 89 8.71 11.12 -9.22
N PRO A 90 9.75 10.55 -8.57
CA PRO A 90 11.00 10.21 -9.25
C PRO A 90 10.86 9.05 -10.25
N PHE A 91 9.67 8.45 -10.37
CA PHE A 91 9.43 7.23 -11.12
C PHE A 91 9.34 7.43 -12.62
N ALA A 92 9.00 8.64 -13.10
CA ALA A 92 9.07 8.96 -14.51
C ALA A 92 10.50 8.71 -15.06
N ARG A 93 11.54 8.91 -14.23
CA ARG A 93 12.92 8.58 -14.60
C ARG A 93 13.14 7.07 -14.69
N LEU A 94 12.65 6.29 -13.74
CA LEU A 94 12.78 4.82 -13.77
C LEU A 94 12.07 4.21 -14.99
N ALA A 95 10.86 4.69 -15.29
CA ALA A 95 10.12 4.32 -16.50
C ALA A 95 10.89 4.70 -17.77
N GLY A 96 11.43 5.93 -17.85
CA GLY A 96 12.27 6.36 -18.97
C GLY A 96 13.56 5.56 -19.13
N LEU A 97 14.20 5.15 -18.02
CA LEU A 97 15.37 4.26 -18.03
C LEU A 97 15.02 2.88 -18.60
N LEU A 98 13.87 2.31 -18.22
CA LEU A 98 13.39 1.05 -18.78
C LEU A 98 13.02 1.19 -20.26
N GLU A 99 12.31 2.24 -20.64
CA GLU A 99 11.88 2.49 -22.02
C GLU A 99 13.08 2.64 -22.97
N SER A 100 14.09 3.43 -22.56
CA SER A 100 15.32 3.67 -23.32
C SER A 100 16.30 2.50 -23.34
N SER A 101 16.12 1.51 -22.47
CA SER A 101 16.99 0.33 -22.42
C SER A 101 16.78 -0.61 -23.61
N LEU A 102 17.89 -1.16 -24.10
CA LEU A 102 17.90 -2.15 -25.18
C LEU A 102 17.52 -3.53 -24.64
N PRO A 103 16.72 -4.32 -25.38
CA PRO A 103 16.44 -5.70 -25.01
C PRO A 103 17.69 -6.56 -25.14
N MET A 104 17.84 -7.53 -24.25
CA MET A 104 18.87 -8.57 -24.35
C MET A 104 18.23 -9.91 -24.66
N ALA A 105 18.80 -10.68 -25.59
CA ALA A 105 18.23 -11.95 -26.01
C ALA A 105 18.10 -12.92 -24.81
N GLY A 106 16.88 -13.42 -24.57
CA GLY A 106 16.58 -14.36 -23.49
C GLY A 106 16.62 -13.77 -22.08
N ARG A 107 16.71 -12.44 -21.93
CA ARG A 107 16.72 -11.75 -20.64
C ARG A 107 15.74 -10.58 -20.62
N LEU A 108 15.26 -10.25 -19.43
CA LEU A 108 14.46 -9.05 -19.22
C LEU A 108 15.38 -7.89 -18.86
N THR A 109 15.00 -6.69 -19.29
CA THR A 109 15.58 -5.48 -18.73
C THR A 109 14.75 -5.07 -17.52
N ALA A 110 15.42 -4.93 -16.39
CA ALA A 110 14.82 -4.56 -15.13
C ALA A 110 15.47 -3.33 -14.54
N VAL A 111 14.71 -2.63 -13.73
CA VAL A 111 15.19 -1.58 -12.85
C VAL A 111 14.70 -1.93 -11.45
N GLY A 112 15.64 -1.94 -10.50
CA GLY A 112 15.31 -2.18 -9.10
C GLY A 112 15.64 -3.57 -8.54
N ALA A 113 16.12 -4.51 -9.35
CA ALA A 113 16.57 -5.82 -8.83
C ALA A 113 17.77 -5.68 -7.86
N LEU A 114 18.63 -4.65 -8.06
CA LEU A 114 19.66 -4.29 -7.09
C LEU A 114 19.19 -3.35 -5.96
N LEU A 115 17.95 -2.86 -5.97
CA LEU A 115 17.36 -2.08 -4.87
C LEU A 115 16.92 -3.01 -3.73
N THR A 116 17.85 -3.84 -3.24
CA THR A 116 17.78 -4.18 -1.82
C THR A 116 17.86 -2.83 -1.12
N PRO A 117 16.84 -2.44 -0.35
CA PRO A 117 17.00 -1.26 0.48
C PRO A 117 18.26 -1.53 1.32
N THR A 118 19.22 -0.62 1.29
CA THR A 118 19.95 -0.32 2.53
C THR A 118 18.91 -0.39 3.65
N PRO A 119 19.13 -1.20 4.70
CA PRO A 119 18.09 -1.64 5.64
C PRO A 119 17.15 -0.48 5.86
N ILE A 120 15.89 -0.64 5.39
CA ILE A 120 14.86 0.41 5.23
C ILE A 120 15.25 1.56 6.13
N ALA A 121 15.87 2.60 5.56
CA ALA A 121 16.29 3.71 6.39
C ALA A 121 15.00 4.17 7.05
N LEU A 122 14.91 3.94 8.36
CA LEU A 122 13.65 3.88 9.09
C LEU A 122 12.87 5.19 8.84
N ASP A 123 13.60 6.29 8.62
CA ASP A 123 13.14 7.64 8.26
C ASP A 123 12.45 7.79 6.89
N THR A 124 12.40 6.76 6.06
CA THR A 124 11.69 6.76 4.76
C THR A 124 10.24 6.28 4.86
N MET A 125 9.78 5.86 6.04
CA MET A 125 8.37 5.52 6.29
C MET A 125 7.81 6.44 7.37
N ASP A 126 6.55 6.82 7.24
CA ASP A 126 5.85 7.53 8.31
C ASP A 126 5.95 6.73 9.62
N PRO A 127 6.27 7.36 10.76
CA PRO A 127 6.42 6.67 12.04
C PRO A 127 5.25 5.77 12.43
N ALA A 128 4.00 6.19 12.15
CA ALA A 128 2.81 5.40 12.49
C ALA A 128 2.78 4.07 11.70
N PHE A 129 3.04 4.14 10.39
CA PHE A 129 3.06 2.94 9.55
C PHE A 129 4.24 2.02 9.85
N ARG A 130 5.37 2.58 10.28
CA ARG A 130 6.50 1.78 10.74
C ARG A 130 6.11 0.96 11.97
N GLU A 131 5.40 1.57 12.92
CA GLU A 131 4.90 0.87 14.09
C GLU A 131 3.93 -0.25 13.68
N HIS A 132 2.99 0.02 12.77
CA HIS A 132 2.07 -1.01 12.27
C HIS A 132 2.79 -2.19 11.61
N GLN A 133 3.80 -1.93 10.78
CA GLN A 133 4.61 -2.99 10.16
C GLN A 133 5.36 -3.83 11.20
N GLN A 134 5.86 -3.22 12.28
CA GLN A 134 6.48 -3.94 13.40
C GLN A 134 5.45 -4.78 14.17
N GLN A 135 4.27 -4.22 14.46
CA GLN A 135 3.17 -4.95 15.09
C GLN A 135 2.74 -6.15 14.24
N LEU A 136 2.63 -5.97 12.93
CA LEU A 136 2.31 -7.04 11.98
C LEU A 136 3.40 -8.13 11.97
N ALA A 137 4.68 -7.75 11.89
CA ALA A 137 5.79 -8.69 11.91
C ALA A 137 5.80 -9.54 13.19
N ASN A 138 5.57 -8.91 14.35
CA ASN A 138 5.43 -9.62 15.63
C ASN A 138 4.23 -10.57 15.62
N LEU A 139 3.09 -10.13 15.10
CA LEU A 139 1.90 -10.98 14.98
C LEU A 139 2.16 -12.19 14.07
N VAL A 140 2.77 -11.99 12.90
CA VAL A 140 3.13 -13.06 11.96
C VAL A 140 4.07 -14.07 12.60
N ALA A 141 5.09 -13.60 13.33
CA ALA A 141 6.02 -14.46 14.04
C ALA A 141 5.33 -15.28 15.15
N ASN A 142 4.52 -14.61 15.98
CA ASN A 142 3.85 -15.22 17.12
C ASN A 142 2.76 -16.22 16.70
N GLN A 143 2.00 -15.90 15.65
CA GLN A 143 0.90 -16.74 15.14
C GLN A 143 1.34 -17.69 14.02
N LYS A 144 2.62 -17.69 13.64
CA LYS A 144 3.19 -18.52 12.58
C LYS A 144 2.46 -18.36 11.23
N LEU A 145 2.21 -17.10 10.84
CA LEU A 145 1.50 -16.75 9.59
C LEU A 145 2.45 -16.55 8.40
N GLN A 146 3.66 -17.14 8.42
CA GLN A 146 4.65 -16.91 7.36
C GLN A 146 4.14 -17.36 5.98
N SER A 147 3.36 -18.44 5.92
CA SER A 147 2.74 -18.93 4.68
C SER A 147 1.59 -18.07 4.17
N GLN A 148 1.10 -17.13 4.98
CA GLN A 148 0.02 -16.19 4.67
C GLN A 148 0.55 -14.76 4.50
N THR A 149 1.87 -14.59 4.43
CA THR A 149 2.53 -13.31 4.25
C THR A 149 2.88 -13.09 2.78
N TYR A 150 2.57 -11.90 2.29
CA TYR A 150 2.77 -11.50 0.91
C TYR A 150 3.57 -10.19 0.84
N SER A 151 4.27 -10.03 -0.28
CA SER A 151 4.98 -8.82 -0.62
C SER A 151 4.13 -8.04 -1.63
N LEU A 152 3.73 -6.83 -1.27
CA LEU A 152 2.88 -5.98 -2.11
C LEU A 152 3.65 -4.78 -2.65
N THR A 153 3.46 -4.51 -3.94
CA THR A 153 3.91 -3.30 -4.61
C THR A 153 2.73 -2.72 -5.40
N ALA A 154 2.53 -1.41 -5.33
CA ALA A 154 1.52 -0.71 -6.11
C ALA A 154 2.18 0.34 -7.00
N LEU A 155 1.71 0.46 -8.25
CA LEU A 155 2.19 1.42 -9.23
C LEU A 155 1.03 2.30 -9.76
N PRO A 156 1.25 3.61 -9.99
CA PRO A 156 0.37 4.41 -10.82
C PRO A 156 0.17 3.77 -12.19
N VAL A 157 -1.07 3.75 -12.64
CA VAL A 157 -1.45 3.12 -13.90
C VAL A 157 -0.75 3.74 -15.12
N SER A 158 -0.41 5.03 -15.06
CA SER A 158 0.33 5.75 -16.09
C SER A 158 1.77 5.27 -16.30
N ILE A 159 2.35 4.54 -15.34
CA ILE A 159 3.66 3.89 -15.50
C ILE A 159 3.48 2.52 -16.16
N VAL A 160 2.41 1.82 -15.80
CA VAL A 160 2.14 0.44 -16.24
C VAL A 160 1.72 0.39 -17.70
N THR A 161 0.92 1.36 -18.16
CA THR A 161 0.35 1.40 -19.52
C THR A 161 0.22 2.83 -20.04
N ASP A 162 0.26 2.97 -21.37
CA ASP A 162 -0.04 4.24 -22.06
C ASP A 162 -1.53 4.41 -22.37
N MET A 163 -2.36 3.40 -22.06
CA MET A 163 -3.81 3.47 -22.28
C MET A 163 -4.45 4.54 -21.38
N PRO A 164 -5.29 5.46 -21.92
CA PRO A 164 -6.00 6.44 -21.11
C PRO A 164 -6.90 5.78 -20.06
N VAL A 165 -6.95 6.34 -18.85
CA VAL A 165 -7.73 5.78 -17.71
C VAL A 165 -9.20 5.53 -18.07
N LYS A 166 -9.83 6.44 -18.82
CA LYS A 166 -11.22 6.32 -19.30
C LYS A 166 -11.48 5.07 -20.17
N ASP A 167 -10.44 4.60 -20.86
CA ASP A 167 -10.51 3.45 -21.76
C ASP A 167 -10.19 2.16 -21.00
N ILE A 168 -9.30 2.22 -20.00
CA ILE A 168 -8.97 1.10 -19.10
C ILE A 168 -10.21 0.55 -18.41
N SER A 169 -11.08 1.40 -17.88
CA SER A 169 -12.31 0.99 -17.17
C SER A 169 -13.27 0.15 -18.01
N ARG A 170 -13.12 0.17 -19.34
CA ARG A 170 -13.98 -0.58 -20.28
C ARG A 170 -13.36 -1.91 -20.69
N GLN A 171 -12.13 -2.19 -20.31
CA GLN A 171 -11.40 -3.40 -20.69
C GLN A 171 -11.42 -4.44 -19.57
N LYS A 172 -11.35 -5.71 -19.95
CA LYS A 172 -11.07 -6.81 -18.99
C LYS A 172 -9.58 -6.97 -18.75
N THR A 173 -8.77 -6.63 -19.74
CA THR A 173 -7.32 -6.73 -19.73
C THR A 173 -6.71 -5.54 -20.45
N VAL A 174 -5.54 -5.11 -20.01
CA VAL A 174 -4.82 -3.97 -20.59
C VAL A 174 -3.40 -4.38 -20.93
N PRO A 175 -2.87 -3.97 -22.09
CA PRO A 175 -1.46 -4.14 -22.40
C PRO A 175 -0.61 -3.29 -21.45
N ALA A 176 0.22 -3.94 -20.65
CA ALA A 176 1.20 -3.30 -19.80
C ALA A 176 2.55 -3.23 -20.54
N LYS A 177 3.18 -2.05 -20.52
CA LYS A 177 4.56 -1.84 -20.98
C LYS A 177 5.59 -2.16 -19.90
N VAL A 178 5.17 -2.01 -18.64
CA VAL A 178 5.99 -2.19 -17.44
C VAL A 178 5.18 -2.92 -16.40
N VAL A 179 5.80 -3.92 -15.76
CA VAL A 179 5.20 -4.69 -14.67
C VAL A 179 6.18 -4.83 -13.51
N VAL A 180 5.70 -5.29 -12.35
CA VAL A 180 6.55 -5.73 -11.25
C VAL A 180 6.48 -7.24 -11.16
N GLU A 181 7.60 -7.91 -11.38
CA GLU A 181 7.67 -9.37 -11.31
C GLU A 181 8.90 -9.82 -10.53
N GLN A 182 8.84 -11.07 -10.05
CA GLN A 182 9.97 -11.68 -9.36
C GLN A 182 11.01 -12.08 -10.39
N VAL A 183 12.25 -11.63 -10.19
CA VAL A 183 13.37 -11.90 -11.10
C VAL A 183 14.55 -12.44 -10.32
N VAL A 184 15.37 -13.24 -11.00
CA VAL A 184 16.68 -13.63 -10.49
C VAL A 184 17.68 -12.59 -10.97
N SER A 185 18.23 -11.82 -10.03
CA SER A 185 19.37 -10.95 -10.30
C SER A 185 20.62 -11.82 -10.50
N PRO A 186 21.27 -11.79 -11.68
CA PRO A 186 22.46 -12.61 -11.94
C PRO A 186 23.62 -12.26 -11.00
N GLU A 187 23.71 -11.00 -10.56
CA GLU A 187 24.76 -10.53 -9.67
C GLU A 187 24.56 -11.00 -8.22
N LYS A 188 23.30 -11.01 -7.73
CA LYS A 188 22.98 -11.40 -6.35
C LYS A 188 22.65 -12.88 -6.19
N ASN A 189 22.37 -13.58 -7.30
CA ASN A 189 21.84 -14.94 -7.34
C ASN A 189 20.65 -15.14 -6.37
N LYS A 190 19.78 -14.13 -6.29
CA LYS A 190 18.61 -14.08 -5.40
C LYS A 190 17.37 -13.67 -6.19
N VAL A 191 16.23 -14.22 -5.78
CA VAL A 191 14.91 -13.80 -6.27
C VAL A 191 14.55 -12.49 -5.58
N THR A 192 14.27 -11.46 -6.39
CA THR A 192 13.87 -10.13 -5.93
C THR A 192 12.77 -9.59 -6.82
N PRO A 193 11.80 -8.83 -6.28
CA PRO A 193 10.86 -8.11 -7.12
C PRO A 193 11.60 -7.01 -7.88
N ALA A 194 11.30 -6.84 -9.17
CA ALA A 194 11.85 -5.77 -9.98
C ALA A 194 10.80 -5.25 -10.96
N MET A 195 10.96 -3.98 -11.34
CA MET A 195 10.19 -3.40 -12.42
C MET A 195 10.83 -3.81 -13.74
N THR A 196 10.08 -4.47 -14.62
CA THR A 196 10.60 -5.04 -15.87
C THR A 196 9.87 -4.49 -17.09
N LYS A 197 10.61 -4.36 -18.19
CA LYS A 197 10.03 -4.14 -19.51
C LYS A 197 9.65 -5.49 -20.11
N ASN A 198 8.46 -5.97 -19.75
CA ASN A 198 7.92 -7.25 -20.20
C ASN A 198 6.49 -7.03 -20.71
N PRO A 199 6.30 -6.83 -22.03
CA PRO A 199 4.97 -6.61 -22.59
C PRO A 199 4.04 -7.78 -22.31
N GLN A 200 3.00 -7.55 -21.51
CA GLN A 200 2.01 -8.57 -21.17
C GLN A 200 0.62 -7.97 -20.95
N GLN A 201 -0.41 -8.82 -20.96
CA GLN A 201 -1.77 -8.39 -20.61
C GLN A 201 -1.99 -8.54 -19.11
N VAL A 202 -2.42 -7.45 -18.46
CA VAL A 202 -2.76 -7.42 -17.05
C VAL A 202 -4.27 -7.27 -16.89
N ASN A 203 -4.86 -8.05 -15.98
CA ASN A 203 -6.30 -7.98 -15.71
C ASN A 203 -6.69 -6.64 -15.10
N VAL A 204 -7.83 -6.11 -15.52
CA VAL A 204 -8.49 -4.99 -14.86
C VAL A 204 -9.48 -5.56 -13.85
N VAL A 205 -9.33 -5.19 -12.59
CA VAL A 205 -10.19 -5.62 -11.49
C VAL A 205 -10.94 -4.43 -10.93
N GLN A 206 -12.24 -4.60 -10.72
CA GLN A 206 -13.12 -3.55 -10.24
C GLN A 206 -13.11 -3.53 -8.71
N ALA A 207 -12.87 -2.35 -8.13
CA ALA A 207 -12.94 -2.15 -6.69
C ALA A 207 -14.39 -1.93 -6.26
N LYS A 208 -14.81 -2.59 -5.18
CA LYS A 208 -16.15 -2.46 -4.60
C LYS A 208 -16.08 -1.62 -3.34
N LYS A 209 -16.96 -0.62 -3.19
CA LYS A 209 -17.06 0.15 -1.94
C LYS A 209 -17.40 -0.78 -0.77
N THR A 210 -16.78 -0.53 0.37
CA THR A 210 -17.14 -1.19 1.63
C THR A 210 -18.09 -0.30 2.44
N GLY A 211 -18.54 -0.77 3.61
CA GLY A 211 -19.25 0.08 4.57
C GLY A 211 -18.35 1.13 5.24
N ARG A 212 -17.03 1.08 5.04
CA ARG A 212 -16.06 2.01 5.63
C ARG A 212 -15.71 3.12 4.63
N PRO A 213 -15.83 4.41 5.00
CA PRO A 213 -15.46 5.53 4.13
C PRO A 213 -14.02 5.40 3.63
N GLY A 214 -13.81 5.64 2.34
CA GLY A 214 -12.48 5.59 1.73
C GLY A 214 -11.88 4.19 1.55
N VAL A 215 -12.58 3.12 1.98
CA VAL A 215 -12.08 1.74 1.89
C VAL A 215 -12.85 0.93 0.84
N TYR A 216 -12.08 0.27 -0.01
CA TYR A 216 -12.56 -0.55 -1.12
C TYR A 216 -12.10 -1.99 -0.98
N SER A 217 -12.86 -2.92 -1.55
CA SER A 217 -12.57 -4.35 -1.57
C SER A 217 -12.26 -4.79 -3.00
N VAL A 218 -11.14 -5.49 -3.20
CA VAL A 218 -10.65 -5.90 -4.53
C VAL A 218 -10.30 -7.38 -4.56
N GLU A 219 -10.83 -8.08 -5.56
CA GLU A 219 -10.52 -9.49 -5.82
C GLU A 219 -9.33 -9.60 -6.79
N ILE A 220 -8.10 -9.54 -6.25
CA ILE A 220 -6.86 -9.56 -7.07
C ILE A 220 -6.16 -10.93 -7.11
N ALA A 221 -6.33 -11.74 -6.06
CA ALA A 221 -5.64 -13.01 -5.87
C ALA A 221 -6.67 -14.16 -5.86
N PRO A 222 -6.69 -15.02 -6.89
CA PRO A 222 -7.58 -16.18 -6.93
C PRO A 222 -7.47 -17.07 -5.69
N GLY A 223 -8.62 -17.44 -5.12
CA GLY A 223 -8.70 -18.29 -3.92
C GLY A 223 -8.27 -17.61 -2.62
N LYS A 224 -8.01 -16.30 -2.63
CA LYS A 224 -7.71 -15.49 -1.43
C LYS A 224 -8.88 -14.55 -1.10
N PRO A 225 -8.99 -14.09 0.16
CA PRO A 225 -9.95 -13.05 0.52
C PRO A 225 -9.74 -11.77 -0.30
N ALA A 226 -10.78 -10.96 -0.47
CA ALA A 226 -10.64 -9.69 -1.15
C ALA A 226 -9.74 -8.72 -0.35
N LEU A 227 -8.78 -8.12 -1.04
CA LEU A 227 -7.86 -7.15 -0.47
C LEU A 227 -8.59 -5.86 -0.14
N GLN A 228 -8.44 -5.36 1.08
CA GLN A 228 -9.00 -4.09 1.52
C GLN A 228 -8.01 -2.95 1.22
N ILE A 229 -8.45 -1.93 0.49
CA ILE A 229 -7.62 -0.81 0.07
C ILE A 229 -8.25 0.48 0.58
N GLU A 230 -7.57 1.17 1.49
CA GLU A 230 -7.89 2.54 1.88
C GLU A 230 -7.22 3.53 0.92
N MET A 231 -7.96 4.53 0.45
CA MET A 231 -7.41 5.66 -0.29
C MET A 231 -7.24 6.85 0.65
N THR A 232 -6.05 7.44 0.70
CA THR A 232 -5.79 8.64 1.49
C THR A 232 -4.98 9.67 0.70
N ASP A 233 -5.26 10.95 0.94
CA ASP A 233 -4.54 12.11 0.43
C ASP A 233 -3.77 12.86 1.54
N LYS A 234 -3.63 12.22 2.71
CA LYS A 234 -2.86 12.78 3.82
C LYS A 234 -1.40 12.97 3.41
N LYS A 235 -0.88 14.18 3.61
CA LYS A 235 0.54 14.47 3.37
C LYS A 235 1.41 13.63 4.30
N PRO A 236 2.52 13.06 3.81
CA PRO A 236 3.49 12.38 4.67
C PRO A 236 4.00 13.32 5.77
N SER A 237 4.39 12.75 6.92
CA SER A 237 5.14 13.47 7.96
C SER A 237 6.29 14.30 7.38
N ALA A 238 6.59 15.45 7.97
CA ALA A 238 7.76 16.26 7.62
C ALA A 238 9.10 15.51 7.77
N SER A 239 9.13 14.43 8.56
CA SER A 239 10.30 13.55 8.71
C SER A 239 10.46 12.55 7.56
N PHE A 240 9.46 12.39 6.69
CA PHE A 240 9.49 11.46 5.57
C PHE A 240 10.53 11.92 4.55
N LYS A 241 11.44 11.01 4.20
CA LYS A 241 12.40 11.22 3.11
C LYS A 241 12.04 10.35 1.92
N THR A 242 11.89 10.99 0.75
CA THR A 242 11.74 10.27 -0.51
C THR A 242 13.06 9.55 -0.85
N PRO A 243 13.02 8.26 -1.20
CA PRO A 243 14.19 7.56 -1.73
C PRO A 243 14.78 8.27 -2.97
N SER A 244 16.11 8.41 -3.04
CA SER A 244 16.78 8.89 -4.27
C SER A 244 17.02 7.74 -5.23
N TYR A 245 16.81 8.01 -6.52
CA TYR A 245 16.99 7.07 -7.62
C TYR A 245 18.10 7.51 -8.61
N ASP A 246 18.91 8.51 -8.25
CA ASP A 246 19.84 9.16 -9.18
C ASP A 246 20.94 8.23 -9.72
N ASN A 247 21.25 7.14 -9.00
CA ASN A 247 22.29 6.18 -9.39
C ASN A 247 21.73 4.84 -9.89
N VAL A 248 20.41 4.76 -10.13
CA VAL A 248 19.78 3.52 -10.58
C VAL A 248 20.08 3.28 -12.05
N LYS A 249 20.49 2.05 -12.37
CA LYS A 249 20.81 1.62 -13.74
C LYS A 249 19.92 0.46 -14.17
N PRO A 250 19.56 0.37 -15.46
CA PRO A 250 18.97 -0.83 -16.01
C PRO A 250 19.92 -2.02 -15.87
N GLU A 251 19.35 -3.17 -15.56
CA GLU A 251 20.05 -4.43 -15.39
C GLU A 251 19.41 -5.51 -16.24
N SER A 252 20.21 -6.53 -16.57
CA SER A 252 19.73 -7.71 -17.26
C SER A 252 19.42 -8.80 -16.25
N VAL A 253 18.17 -9.26 -16.22
CA VAL A 253 17.69 -10.25 -15.25
C VAL A 253 16.98 -11.42 -15.91
N ILE A 254 16.76 -12.47 -15.15
CA ILE A 254 16.05 -13.68 -15.59
C ILE A 254 14.67 -13.71 -14.89
N PRO A 255 13.56 -13.95 -15.60
CA PRO A 255 12.26 -14.15 -14.96
C PRO A 255 12.32 -15.30 -13.95
N SER A 256 11.71 -15.13 -12.77
CA SER A 256 11.55 -16.23 -11.81
C SER A 256 10.23 -16.96 -12.06
N VAL A 257 10.27 -18.30 -11.97
CA VAL A 257 9.07 -19.17 -12.08
C VAL A 257 8.60 -19.69 -10.72
N THR A 258 9.24 -19.29 -9.62
CA THR A 258 9.11 -19.98 -8.33
C THR A 258 8.09 -19.37 -7.37
N SER A 259 7.41 -18.29 -7.75
CA SER A 259 6.58 -17.50 -6.82
C SER A 259 5.18 -17.24 -7.36
N GLU A 260 4.18 -17.58 -6.54
CA GLU A 260 2.80 -17.16 -6.72
C GLU A 260 2.74 -15.62 -6.72
N THR A 261 2.57 -15.04 -7.91
CA THR A 261 2.50 -13.59 -8.11
C THR A 261 1.15 -13.25 -8.72
N TYR A 262 0.45 -12.31 -8.11
CA TYR A 262 -0.83 -11.81 -8.60
C TYR A 262 -0.66 -10.35 -9.00
N GLN A 263 -1.17 -10.01 -10.17
CA GLN A 263 -1.11 -8.67 -10.72
C GLN A 263 -2.48 -8.26 -11.25
N GLY A 264 -2.80 -6.99 -11.09
CA GLY A 264 -4.05 -6.42 -11.59
C GLY A 264 -3.99 -4.89 -11.59
N ILE A 265 -4.65 -4.29 -12.57
CA ILE A 265 -4.95 -2.87 -12.57
C ILE A 265 -6.27 -2.70 -11.83
N VAL A 266 -6.24 -1.97 -10.72
CA VAL A 266 -7.43 -1.72 -9.91
C VAL A 266 -8.14 -0.47 -10.44
N ASP A 267 -9.38 -0.64 -10.87
CA ASP A 267 -10.27 0.45 -11.23
C ASP A 267 -11.20 0.77 -10.04
N PHE A 268 -11.11 2.00 -9.55
CA PHE A 268 -11.93 2.48 -8.43
C PHE A 268 -13.24 3.13 -8.89
N GLY A 269 -13.51 3.18 -10.21
CA GLY A 269 -14.76 3.67 -10.75
C GLY A 269 -14.95 5.17 -10.55
N GLY A 270 -14.16 6.00 -11.24
CA GLY A 270 -14.37 7.45 -11.40
C GLY A 270 -14.37 8.32 -10.13
N ASP A 271 -14.22 7.74 -8.93
CA ASP A 271 -14.40 8.40 -7.64
C ASP A 271 -13.21 9.28 -7.19
N GLN A 272 -12.59 10.00 -8.14
CA GLN A 272 -11.88 11.25 -7.87
C GLN A 272 -12.74 12.50 -8.14
N ALA A 273 -14.06 12.32 -8.32
CA ALA A 273 -15.04 13.41 -8.33
C ALA A 273 -15.68 13.60 -6.94
N GLY A 274 -14.85 13.83 -5.93
CA GLY A 274 -15.30 14.39 -4.66
C GLY A 274 -15.15 15.90 -4.70
N GLU A 275 -16.09 16.59 -5.34
CA GLU A 275 -16.28 18.01 -5.09
C GLU A 275 -16.43 18.23 -3.57
N MET A 276 -15.60 19.08 -2.99
CA MET A 276 -16.00 19.85 -1.81
C MET A 276 -15.69 21.31 -2.07
N TYR A 277 -16.77 22.05 -2.34
CA TYR A 277 -16.85 23.47 -2.08
C TYR A 277 -16.65 23.73 -0.59
N GLY A 278 -15.88 24.77 -0.29
CA GLY A 278 -15.63 25.34 1.03
C GLY A 278 -14.64 26.48 0.92
#